data_AF-M0QQI8-F1
#
_entry.id   AF-M0QQI8-F1
#
_cell.length_a   1.000
_cell.length_b   1.000
_cell.length_c   1.000
_cell.angle_alpha   90.00
_cell.angle_beta   90.00
_cell.angle_gamma   90.00
#
_symmetry.space_group_name_H-M   'P 1'
#
loop_
_entity.id
_entity.type
_entity.pdbx_description
1 polymer ?
#
loop_
_entity_poly.entity_id
_entity_poly.type
_entity_poly.pdbx_seq_one_letter_code
_entity_poly.pdbx_strand_id
1 'polypeptide(L)'
;MTDDAAAPRLSAGPSGRTDAVSVDVERAAEVVEFYRGVGRTVGDAVRDLRDHGFGAWTDADDEHHEHAVRHTAMVGRVAERLATRAAAAAELADGLERGVHEFRTADAEVAASFPPPARGGDR
;
A
#
# COMPACT_ATOMS: atom_id res chain seq x y z
N MET A 1 -17.12 -64.38 -25.74
CA MET A 1 -18.01 -63.58 -24.89
C MET A 1 -17.21 -63.24 -23.65
N THR A 2 -17.02 -61.93 -23.40
CA THR A 2 -16.26 -61.26 -22.29
C THR A 2 -14.75 -61.60 -22.22
N ASP A 3 -13.82 -60.67 -22.08
CA ASP A 3 -13.88 -59.24 -21.75
C ASP A 3 -12.59 -58.60 -22.30
N ASP A 4 -12.74 -57.47 -22.99
CA ASP A 4 -11.66 -56.71 -23.63
C ASP A 4 -11.14 -55.69 -22.61
N ALA A 5 -9.84 -55.73 -22.36
CA ALA A 5 -9.17 -54.91 -21.36
C ALA A 5 -9.16 -53.43 -21.77
N ALA A 6 -10.21 -52.69 -21.41
CA ALA A 6 -10.25 -51.24 -21.56
C ALA A 6 -9.49 -50.57 -20.41
N ALA A 7 -8.25 -50.16 -20.69
CA ALA A 7 -7.47 -49.27 -19.84
C ALA A 7 -8.25 -47.96 -19.55
N PRO A 8 -8.24 -47.43 -18.32
CA PRO A 8 -8.85 -46.15 -18.02
C PRO A 8 -8.10 -45.03 -18.74
N ARG A 9 -8.81 -44.35 -19.64
CA ARG A 9 -8.31 -43.15 -20.32
C ARG A 9 -8.06 -42.06 -19.29
N LEU A 10 -6.79 -41.71 -19.14
CA LEU A 10 -6.34 -40.46 -18.54
C LEU A 10 -6.98 -39.29 -19.30
N SER A 11 -8.10 -38.76 -18.78
CA SER A 11 -8.56 -37.42 -19.15
C SER A 11 -7.70 -36.42 -18.39
N ALA A 12 -6.53 -36.13 -18.98
CA ALA A 12 -5.74 -34.97 -18.63
C ALA A 12 -6.45 -33.73 -19.17
N GLY A 13 -7.49 -33.27 -18.47
CA GLY A 13 -7.88 -31.87 -18.56
C GLY A 13 -6.73 -31.04 -17.97
N PRO A 14 -6.26 -29.98 -18.63
CA PRO A 14 -5.30 -29.08 -18.01
C PRO A 14 -5.97 -28.51 -16.77
N SER A 15 -5.58 -29.04 -15.60
CA SER A 15 -5.73 -28.36 -14.33
C SER A 15 -4.82 -27.15 -14.39
N GLY A 16 -5.25 -26.13 -15.13
CA GLY A 16 -4.75 -24.77 -15.03
C GLY A 16 -5.16 -24.27 -13.66
N ARG A 17 -4.48 -24.76 -12.63
CA ARG A 17 -4.42 -24.08 -11.35
C ARG A 17 -3.52 -22.87 -11.59
N THR A 18 -4.05 -21.86 -12.27
CA THR A 18 -3.70 -20.49 -11.95
C THR A 18 -4.00 -20.40 -10.46
N ASP A 19 -2.96 -20.31 -9.61
CA ASP A 19 -3.16 -19.91 -8.23
C ASP A 19 -3.87 -18.55 -8.28
N ALA A 20 -5.19 -18.58 -8.20
CA ALA A 20 -6.01 -17.39 -8.32
C ALA A 20 -5.76 -16.55 -7.07
N VAL A 21 -4.99 -15.48 -7.24
CA VAL A 21 -4.76 -14.51 -6.18
C VAL A 21 -6.03 -13.67 -6.06
N SER A 22 -6.81 -13.89 -5.00
CA SER A 22 -7.93 -13.00 -4.67
C SER A 22 -7.40 -11.81 -3.89
N VAL A 23 -7.64 -10.60 -4.38
CA VAL A 23 -7.29 -9.36 -3.68
C VAL A 23 -8.59 -8.72 -3.18
N ASP A 24 -8.64 -8.44 -1.88
CA ASP A 24 -9.67 -7.61 -1.29
C ASP A 24 -9.37 -6.14 -1.61
N VAL A 25 -10.03 -5.63 -2.64
CA VAL A 25 -9.83 -4.28 -3.17
C VAL A 25 -10.32 -3.20 -2.20
N GLU A 26 -11.35 -3.49 -1.41
CA GLU A 26 -11.85 -2.56 -0.38
C GLU A 26 -10.84 -2.45 0.75
N ARG A 27 -10.33 -3.58 1.22
CA ARG A 27 -9.28 -3.60 2.24
C ARG A 27 -8.00 -2.92 1.77
N ALA A 28 -7.61 -3.11 0.51
CA ALA A 28 -6.45 -2.42 -0.06
C ALA A 28 -6.65 -0.89 -0.08
N ALA A 29 -7.85 -0.40 -0.39
CA ALA A 29 -8.17 1.03 -0.34
C ALA A 29 -8.08 1.60 1.09
N GLU A 30 -8.52 0.85 2.11
CA GLU A 30 -8.36 1.26 3.51
C GLU A 30 -6.87 1.39 3.91
N VAL A 31 -6.03 0.47 3.43
CA VAL A 31 -4.59 0.50 3.69
C VAL A 31 -3.92 1.70 3.01
N VAL A 32 -4.35 2.07 1.80
CA VAL A 32 -3.89 3.30 1.11
C VAL A 32 -4.17 4.52 1.99
N GLU A 33 -5.40 4.66 2.48
CA GLU A 33 -5.79 5.81 3.31
C GLU A 33 -5.06 5.84 4.65
N PHE A 34 -4.81 4.67 5.26
CA PHE A 34 -3.99 4.55 6.45
C PHE A 34 -2.57 5.10 6.22
N TYR A 35 -1.88 4.65 5.17
CA TYR A 35 -0.51 5.09 4.90
C TYR A 35 -0.44 6.58 4.54
N ARG A 36 -1.44 7.11 3.83
CA ARG A 36 -1.57 8.56 3.59
C ARG A 36 -1.74 9.34 4.90
N GLY A 37 -2.59 8.86 5.80
CA GLY A 37 -2.79 9.46 7.12
C GLY A 37 -1.52 9.47 7.97
N VAL A 38 -0.79 8.36 7.98
CA VAL A 38 0.53 8.26 8.64
C VAL A 38 1.52 9.24 8.02
N GLY A 39 1.62 9.29 6.69
CA GLY A 39 2.52 10.21 5.98
C GLY A 39 2.26 11.67 6.34
N ARG A 40 0.98 12.10 6.37
CA ARG A 40 0.59 13.45 6.79
C ARG A 40 0.99 13.74 8.23
N THR A 41 0.61 12.86 9.16
CA THR A 41 0.88 13.04 10.60
C THR A 41 2.37 13.11 10.90
N VAL A 42 3.16 12.22 10.29
CA VAL A 42 4.61 12.22 10.44
C VAL A 42 5.24 13.45 9.77
N GLY A 43 4.70 13.90 8.62
CA GLY A 43 5.13 15.12 7.96
C GLY A 43 4.92 16.37 8.81
N ASP A 44 3.79 16.47 9.51
CA ASP A 44 3.52 17.57 10.45
C ASP A 44 4.48 17.51 11.65
N ALA A 45 4.70 16.32 12.24
CA ALA A 45 5.68 16.16 13.32
C ALA A 45 7.11 16.54 12.89
N VAL A 46 7.52 16.22 11.66
CA VAL A 46 8.81 16.65 11.10
C VAL A 46 8.89 18.17 10.98
N ARG A 47 7.81 18.82 10.55
CA ARG A 47 7.73 20.28 10.46
C ARG A 47 7.89 20.91 11.84
N ASP A 48 7.12 20.44 12.82
CA ASP A 48 7.22 20.90 14.20
C ASP A 48 8.63 20.74 14.77
N LEU A 49 9.28 19.59 14.51
CA LEU A 49 10.65 19.35 14.96
C LEU A 49 11.67 20.31 14.34
N ARG A 50 11.44 20.78 13.11
CA ARG A 50 12.31 21.73 12.43
C ARG A 50 12.06 23.17 12.88
N ASP A 51 10.80 23.51 13.14
CA ASP A 51 10.38 24.88 13.48
C ASP A 51 10.65 25.23 14.95
N HIS A 52 10.74 24.23 15.85
CA HIS A 52 10.91 24.47 17.28
C HIS A 52 12.24 25.13 17.70
N GLY A 53 13.19 25.32 16.77
CA GLY A 53 14.45 26.04 17.06
C GLY A 53 15.26 25.40 18.19
N PHE A 54 15.38 24.06 18.19
CA PHE A 54 16.11 23.33 19.24
C PHE A 54 17.53 23.89 19.42
N GLY A 55 17.91 24.15 20.66
CA GLY A 55 19.20 24.75 21.01
C GLY A 55 19.17 26.27 21.18
N ALA A 56 18.11 26.97 20.74
CA ALA A 56 18.00 28.42 20.93
C ALA A 56 17.95 28.87 22.41
N TRP A 57 17.72 27.93 23.34
CA TRP A 57 17.78 28.19 24.78
C TRP A 57 19.20 28.48 25.29
N THR A 58 20.26 28.17 24.53
CA THR A 58 21.66 28.48 24.90
C THR A 58 22.19 29.76 24.30
N ASP A 59 21.39 30.55 23.59
CA ASP A 59 21.87 31.78 22.93
C ASP A 59 22.43 32.81 23.94
N ALA A 60 22.17 32.63 25.24
CA ALA A 60 22.71 33.43 26.34
C ALA A 60 23.62 32.65 27.32
N ASP A 61 23.96 31.38 27.02
CA ASP A 61 24.70 30.49 27.93
C ASP A 61 25.75 29.64 27.19
N ASP A 62 26.99 30.13 27.22
CA ASP A 62 28.15 29.46 26.63
C ASP A 62 28.49 28.12 27.32
N GLU A 63 28.13 27.92 28.60
CA GLU A 63 28.44 26.70 29.34
C GLU A 63 27.66 25.49 28.82
N HIS A 64 26.54 25.74 28.15
CA HIS A 64 25.65 24.70 27.64
C HIS A 64 25.58 24.62 26.11
N HIS A 65 26.34 25.46 25.41
CA HIS A 65 26.36 25.52 23.94
C HIS A 65 26.63 24.15 23.29
N GLU A 66 27.60 23.38 23.76
CA GLU A 66 27.90 22.05 23.21
C GLU A 66 26.73 21.06 23.40
N HIS A 67 25.98 21.19 24.49
CA HIS A 67 24.79 20.37 24.73
C HIS A 67 23.66 20.75 23.77
N ALA A 68 23.42 22.05 23.56
CA ALA A 68 22.49 22.52 22.55
C ALA A 68 22.83 22.03 21.15
N VAL A 69 24.09 22.19 20.70
CA VAL A 69 24.55 21.73 19.39
C VAL A 69 24.28 20.22 19.21
N ARG A 70 24.59 19.40 20.22
CA ARG A 70 24.31 17.96 20.17
C ARG A 70 22.81 17.66 20.11
N HIS A 71 21.99 18.38 20.87
CA HIS A 71 20.55 18.18 20.86
C HIS A 71 19.94 18.59 19.52
N THR A 72 20.33 19.73 18.96
CA THR A 72 19.93 20.18 17.61
C THR A 72 20.31 19.15 16.56
N ALA A 73 21.54 18.63 16.61
CA ALA A 73 22.00 17.59 15.68
C ALA A 73 21.21 16.28 15.84
N MET A 74 20.89 15.89 17.07
CA MET A 74 20.07 14.70 17.34
C MET A 74 18.66 14.87 16.76
N VAL A 75 18.00 15.99 17.05
CA VAL A 75 16.65 16.26 16.54
C VAL A 75 16.64 16.32 15.01
N GLY A 76 17.64 16.95 14.39
CA GLY A 76 17.80 16.98 12.94
C GLY A 76 17.82 15.58 12.33
N ARG A 77 18.62 14.65 12.89
CA ARG A 77 18.68 13.26 12.44
C ARG A 77 17.36 12.51 12.63
N VAL A 78 16.64 12.78 13.72
CA VAL A 78 15.32 12.18 13.97
C VAL A 78 14.32 12.69 12.92
N ALA A 79 14.28 14.00 12.68
CA ALA A 79 13.43 14.62 11.68
C ALA A 79 13.71 14.09 10.27
N GLU A 80 14.98 13.91 9.88
CA GLU A 80 15.36 13.29 8.61
C GLU A 80 14.84 11.86 8.47
N ARG A 81 15.05 11.01 9.49
CA ARG A 81 14.57 9.62 9.46
C ARG A 81 13.05 9.54 9.37
N LEU A 82 12.35 10.41 10.10
CA LEU A 82 10.90 10.49 10.03
C LEU A 82 10.43 10.95 8.65
N ALA A 83 11.09 11.94 8.05
CA ALA A 83 10.80 12.40 6.70
C ALA A 83 10.96 11.28 5.66
N THR A 84 12.06 10.52 5.72
CA THR A 84 12.26 9.36 4.83
C THR A 84 11.17 8.31 4.99
N ARG A 85 10.73 8.04 6.23
CA ARG A 85 9.65 7.08 6.49
C ARG A 85 8.29 7.59 5.98
N ALA A 86 8.00 8.88 6.14
CA ALA A 86 6.78 9.49 5.60
C ALA A 86 6.75 9.41 4.07
N ALA A 87 7.88 9.69 3.41
CA ALA A 87 8.01 9.55 1.96
C ALA A 87 7.79 8.09 1.49
N ALA A 88 8.44 7.13 2.14
CA ALA A 88 8.24 5.71 1.82
C ALA A 88 6.79 5.24 2.04
N ALA A 89 6.11 5.74 3.07
CA ALA A 89 4.69 5.45 3.30
C ALA A 89 3.81 6.04 2.18
N ALA A 90 4.11 7.25 1.70
CA ALA A 90 3.40 7.86 0.58
C ALA A 90 3.61 7.07 -0.72
N GLU A 91 4.86 6.69 -1.03
CA GLU A 91 5.17 5.87 -2.21
C GLU A 91 4.45 4.51 -2.17
N LEU A 92 4.38 3.88 -0.99
CA LEU A 92 3.64 2.64 -0.81
C LEU A 92 2.14 2.85 -1.05
N ALA A 93 1.56 3.92 -0.52
CA ALA A 93 0.15 4.24 -0.73
C ALA A 93 -0.15 4.48 -2.22
N ASP A 94 0.69 5.20 -2.93
CA ASP A 94 0.52 5.47 -4.37
C ASP A 94 0.68 4.19 -5.22
N GLY A 95 1.59 3.28 -4.82
CA GLY A 95 1.72 1.97 -5.44
C GLY A 95 0.47 1.11 -5.27
N LEU A 96 -0.06 1.06 -4.04
CA LEU A 96 -1.27 0.32 -3.72
C LEU A 96 -2.50 0.90 -4.41
N GLU A 97 -2.64 2.22 -4.47
CA GLU A 97 -3.74 2.88 -5.17
C GLU A 97 -3.75 2.55 -6.67
N ARG A 98 -2.58 2.58 -7.32
CA ARG A 98 -2.46 2.15 -8.71
C ARG A 98 -2.87 0.69 -8.88
N GLY A 99 -2.41 -0.20 -8.00
CA GLY A 99 -2.83 -1.61 -8.02
C GLY A 99 -4.34 -1.79 -7.87
N VAL A 100 -4.97 -1.08 -6.92
CA VAL A 100 -6.43 -1.05 -6.73
C VAL A 100 -7.16 -0.58 -7.98
N HIS A 101 -6.64 0.45 -8.66
CA HIS A 101 -7.21 0.95 -9.89
C HIS A 101 -7.16 -0.09 -11.01
N GLU A 102 -5.99 -0.74 -11.22
CA GLU A 102 -5.83 -1.80 -12.22
C GLU A 102 -6.80 -2.97 -11.97
N PHE A 103 -6.96 -3.41 -10.71
CA PHE A 103 -7.91 -4.48 -10.38
C PHE A 103 -9.36 -4.10 -10.70
N ARG A 104 -9.78 -2.87 -10.40
CA ARG A 104 -11.14 -2.40 -10.71
C ARG A 104 -11.38 -2.29 -12.21
N THR A 105 -10.38 -1.83 -12.96
CA THR A 105 -10.46 -1.76 -14.42
C THR A 105 -10.58 -3.15 -15.03
N ALA A 106 -9.74 -4.10 -14.60
CA ALA A 106 -9.80 -5.48 -15.05
C ALA A 106 -11.16 -6.14 -14.70
N ASP A 107 -11.69 -5.90 -13.49
CA ASP A 107 -13.00 -6.40 -13.08
C ASP A 107 -14.14 -5.83 -13.96
N ALA A 108 -14.08 -4.52 -14.26
CA ALA A 108 -15.05 -3.88 -15.14
C ALA A 108 -14.99 -4.42 -16.58
N GLU A 109 -13.80 -4.67 -17.13
CA GLU A 109 -13.60 -5.27 -18.45
C GLU A 109 -14.14 -6.71 -18.52
N VAL A 110 -13.88 -7.50 -17.46
CA VAL A 110 -14.43 -8.86 -17.34
C VAL A 110 -15.96 -8.80 -17.26
N ALA A 111 -16.53 -7.95 -16.40
CA ALA A 111 -17.97 -7.79 -16.28
C ALA A 111 -18.64 -7.35 -17.59
N ALA A 112 -18.00 -6.44 -18.34
CA ALA A 112 -18.48 -6.02 -19.66
C ALA A 112 -18.47 -7.14 -20.71
N SER A 113 -17.57 -8.13 -20.55
CA SER A 113 -17.48 -9.29 -21.44
C SER A 113 -18.61 -10.32 -21.22
N PHE A 114 -19.32 -10.23 -20.09
CA PHE A 114 -20.48 -11.06 -19.76
C PHE A 114 -21.74 -10.19 -19.67
N PRO A 115 -22.35 -9.79 -20.80
CA PRO A 115 -23.55 -8.97 -20.78
C PRO A 115 -24.65 -9.68 -19.98
N PRO A 116 -25.49 -8.92 -19.23
CA PRO A 116 -26.55 -9.52 -18.42
C PRO A 116 -27.45 -10.39 -19.30
N PRO A 117 -27.95 -11.53 -18.78
CA PRO A 117 -28.85 -12.36 -19.54
C PRO A 117 -30.01 -11.50 -20.01
N ALA A 118 -30.30 -11.55 -21.32
CA ALA A 118 -31.43 -10.83 -21.89
C ALA A 118 -32.65 -11.15 -21.03
N ARG A 119 -33.26 -10.14 -20.40
CA ARG A 119 -34.51 -10.32 -19.69
C ARG A 119 -35.49 -10.87 -20.71
N GLY A 120 -35.75 -12.17 -20.62
CA GLY A 120 -36.77 -12.85 -21.39
C GLY A 120 -38.10 -12.22 -21.00
N GLY A 121 -38.50 -11.21 -21.76
CA GLY A 121 -39.87 -10.74 -21.78
C GLY A 121 -40.68 -11.85 -22.43
N ASP A 122 -41.27 -12.68 -21.57
CA ASP A 122 -42.39 -13.52 -21.96
C ASP A 122 -43.51 -12.62 -22.48
N ARG A 123 -44.12 -13.15 -23.55
CA ARG A 123 -45.15 -12.61 -24.45
C ARG A 123 -46.30 -11.88 -23.79
#